data_AF-A0A2M8WPD5-F1
#
_entry.id   AF-A0A2M8WPD5-F1
#
_cell.length_a   1.000
_cell.length_b   1.000
_cell.length_c   1.000
_cell.angle_alpha   90.00
_cell.angle_beta   90.00
_cell.angle_gamma   90.00
#
_symmetry.space_group_name_H-M   'P 1'
#
loop_
_entity.id
_entity.type
_entity.pdbx_description
1 polymer ?
#
loop_
_entity_poly.entity_id
_entity_poly.type
_entity_poly.pdbx_seq_one_letter_code
_entity_poly.pdbx_strand_id
1 'polypeptide(L)' 'MSDILTDHEKDTIRDFHHWIVVARRMVHDSFTGDEKELQRLTMQAAEGLMMDHRLGAIESQLADIKTALSDKE' A
#
# COMPACT_ATOMS: atom_id res chain seq x y z
N MET A 1 29.63 -2.89 -6.31
CA MET A 1 28.58 -3.81 -5.86
C MET A 1 27.28 -3.28 -6.46
N SER A 2 26.67 -4.02 -7.38
CA SER A 2 25.44 -3.59 -8.04
C SER A 2 24.28 -4.08 -7.17
N ASP A 3 23.62 -3.17 -6.46
CA ASP A 3 22.42 -3.47 -5.69
C ASP A 3 21.26 -3.77 -6.65
N ILE A 4 21.24 -4.99 -7.16
CA ILE A 4 20.12 -5.50 -7.94
C ILE A 4 19.04 -5.86 -6.94
N LEU A 5 18.09 -4.95 -6.76
CA LEU A 5 16.87 -5.18 -6.01
C LEU A 5 16.20 -6.47 -6.49
N THR A 6 15.75 -7.29 -5.54
CA THR A 6 14.95 -8.49 -5.83
C THR A 6 13.63 -8.07 -6.48
N ASP A 7 13.01 -8.97 -7.26
CA ASP A 7 11.75 -8.63 -7.95
C ASP A 7 10.62 -8.32 -6.95
N HIS A 8 10.66 -8.93 -5.76
CA HIS A 8 9.76 -8.61 -4.65
C HIS A 8 9.94 -7.17 -4.14
N GLU A 9 11.19 -6.70 -4.02
CA GLU A 9 11.48 -5.31 -3.62
C GLU A 9 11.05 -4.32 -4.72
N LYS A 10 11.23 -4.67 -5.99
CA LYS A 10 10.76 -3.85 -7.12
C LYS A 10 9.25 -3.73 -7.15
N ASP A 11 8.53 -4.82 -6.88
CA ASP A 11 7.07 -4.82 -6.83
C ASP A 11 6.57 -4.01 -5.62
N THR A 12 7.21 -4.17 -4.46
CA THR A 12 6.90 -3.36 -3.26
C THR A 12 7.13 -1.86 -3.51
N ILE A 13 8.21 -1.48 -4.18
CA ILE A 13 8.51 -0.08 -4.54
C ILE A 13 7.51 0.44 -5.58
N ARG A 14 7.11 -0.38 -6.56
CA ARG A 14 6.10 -0.04 -7.56
C ARG A 14 4.75 0.21 -6.90
N ASP A 15 4.37 -0.64 -5.96
CA ASP A 15 3.15 -0.51 -5.18
C ASP A 15 3.21 0.75 -4.31
N PHE A 16 4.33 1.02 -3.66
CA PHE A 16 4.50 2.25 -2.88
C PHE A 16 4.36 3.52 -3.73
N HIS A 17 4.99 3.57 -4.90
CA HIS A 17 4.85 4.72 -5.82
C HIS A 17 3.40 4.88 -6.30
N HIS A 18 2.69 3.78 -6.57
CA HIS A 18 1.27 3.80 -6.89
C HIS A 18 0.47 4.44 -5.76
N TRP A 19 0.69 4.03 -4.51
CA TRP A 19 -0.01 4.59 -3.34
C TRP A 19 0.31 6.06 -3.11
N ILE A 20 1.52 6.53 -3.40
CA ILE A 20 1.87 7.96 -3.37
C ILE A 20 1.04 8.75 -4.38
N VAL A 21 0.90 8.27 -5.61
CA VAL A 21 0.13 8.96 -6.65
C VAL A 21 -1.36 9.04 -6.27
N VAL A 22 -1.91 7.95 -5.73
CA VAL A 22 -3.30 7.90 -5.24
C VAL A 22 -3.50 8.84 -4.05
N ALA A 23 -2.63 8.75 -3.03
CA ALA A 23 -2.67 9.60 -1.86
C ALA A 23 -2.56 11.09 -2.20
N ARG A 24 -1.68 11.45 -3.16
CA ARG A 24 -1.52 12.84 -3.55
C ARG A 24 -2.80 13.40 -4.15
N ARG A 25 -3.53 12.62 -4.95
CA ARG A 25 -4.84 13.03 -5.47
C ARG A 25 -5.85 13.25 -4.33
N MET A 26 -5.89 12.34 -3.35
CA MET A 26 -6.80 12.46 -2.20
C MET A 26 -6.52 13.70 -1.36
N VAL A 27 -5.26 14.06 -1.15
CA VAL A 27 -4.87 15.22 -0.33
C VAL A 27 -5.01 16.52 -1.13
N HIS A 28 -4.63 16.52 -2.42
CA HIS A 28 -4.54 17.73 -3.24
C HIS A 28 -5.91 18.39 -3.52
N ASP A 29 -7.00 17.62 -3.59
CA ASP A 29 -8.33 18.16 -3.91
C ASP A 29 -8.90 19.09 -2.81
N SER A 30 -8.30 19.12 -1.62
CA SER A 30 -8.76 19.93 -0.48
C SER A 30 -7.66 20.72 0.23
N PHE A 31 -6.42 20.70 -0.28
CA PHE A 31 -5.26 21.26 0.43
C PHE A 31 -4.89 22.67 -0.03
N THR A 32 -4.78 23.60 0.92
CA THR A 32 -4.39 25.01 0.69
C THR A 32 -3.13 25.43 1.46
N GLY A 33 -2.39 24.47 2.01
CA GLY A 33 -1.18 24.72 2.81
C GLY A 33 0.10 24.79 1.97
N ASP A 34 1.26 24.62 2.62
CA ASP A 34 2.56 24.61 1.94
C ASP A 34 2.94 23.23 1.37
N GLU A 35 3.86 23.20 0.40
CA GLU A 35 4.28 21.96 -0.28
C GLU A 35 4.89 20.92 0.69
N LYS A 36 5.50 21.36 1.80
CA LYS A 36 6.10 20.45 2.78
C LYS A 36 5.02 19.68 3.53
N GLU A 37 3.97 20.38 3.93
CA GLU A 37 2.84 19.78 4.61
C GLU A 37 2.01 18.92 3.65
N LEU A 38 1.87 19.32 2.37
CA LEU A 38 1.29 18.47 1.32
C LEU A 38 2.06 17.16 1.19
N GLN A 39 3.40 17.23 1.13
CA GLN A 39 4.26 16.05 1.04
C GLN A 39 4.11 15.15 2.27
N ARG A 40 4.10 15.73 3.48
CA ARG A 40 3.93 14.99 4.74
C ARG A 40 2.60 14.24 4.77
N LEU A 41 1.50 14.93 4.46
CA LEU A 41 0.16 14.33 4.43
C LEU A 41 0.03 13.27 3.34
N THR A 42 0.63 13.49 2.17
CA THR A 42 0.67 12.52 1.08
C THR A 42 1.39 11.24 1.51
N MET A 43 2.51 11.33 2.23
CA MET A 43 3.23 10.14 2.71
C MET A 43 2.44 9.38 3.75
N GLN A 44 1.86 10.09 4.71
CA GLN A 44 1.02 9.48 5.74
C GLN A 44 -0.18 8.75 5.11
N ALA A 45 -0.82 9.34 4.11
CA ALA A 45 -1.93 8.71 3.39
C ALA A 45 -1.47 7.51 2.54
N ALA A 46 -0.32 7.60 1.86
CA ALA A 46 0.23 6.51 1.05
C ALA A 46 0.59 5.28 1.92
N GLU A 47 1.20 5.51 3.09
CA GLU A 47 1.50 4.45 4.06
C GLU A 47 0.23 3.76 4.56
N GLY A 48 -0.82 4.53 4.88
CA GLY A 48 -2.12 3.98 5.28
C GLY A 48 -2.74 3.10 4.21
N LEU A 49 -2.82 3.58 2.97
CA LEU A 49 -3.36 2.82 1.84
C LEU A 49 -2.58 1.52 1.59
N MET A 50 -1.25 1.55 1.73
CA MET A 50 -0.42 0.36 1.60
C MET A 50 -0.70 -0.66 2.72
N MET A 51 -0.87 -0.20 3.96
CA MET A 51 -1.21 -1.06 5.09
C MET A 51 -2.59 -1.71 4.90
N ASP A 52 -3.61 -0.95 4.49
CA ASP A 52 -4.96 -1.45 4.25
C ASP A 52 -4.98 -2.51 3.15
N HIS A 53 -4.25 -2.28 2.05
CA HIS A 53 -4.13 -3.25 0.97
C HIS A 53 -3.47 -4.56 1.46
N ARG A 54 -2.39 -4.46 2.24
CA ARG A 54 -1.72 -5.65 2.82
C ARG A 54 -2.63 -6.39 3.80
N LEU A 55 -3.42 -5.68 4.60
CA LEU A 55 -4.38 -6.28 5.51
C LEU A 55 -5.45 -7.06 4.73
N GLY A 56 -6.03 -6.46 3.68
CA GLY A 56 -7.01 -7.14 2.83
C GLY A 56 -6.47 -8.40 2.16
N ALA A 57 -5.19 -8.40 1.74
CA ALA A 57 -4.54 -9.59 1.21
C ALA A 57 -4.40 -10.71 2.27
N ILE A 58 -4.06 -10.36 3.51
CA ILE A 58 -4.00 -11.30 4.62
C ILE A 58 -5.38 -11.86 4.95
N GLU A 59 -6.41 -11.02 4.99
CA GLU A 59 -7.79 -11.43 5.23
C GLU A 59 -8.29 -12.41 4.16
N SER A 60 -7.98 -12.15 2.88
CA SER A 60 -8.29 -13.06 1.79
C SER A 60 -7.60 -14.41 1.97
N GLN A 61 -6.30 -14.43 2.30
CA GLN A 61 -5.56 -15.67 2.54
C GLN A 61 -6.12 -16.46 3.73
N LEU A 62 -6.53 -15.77 4.79
CA LEU A 62 -7.17 -16.39 5.94
C LEU A 62 -8.54 -16.99 5.58
N ALA A 63 -9.32 -16.32 4.75
CA ALA A 63 -10.59 -16.85 4.25
C ALA A 63 -10.37 -18.12 3.42
N ASP A 64 -9.37 -18.14 2.54
CA ASP A 64 -9.03 -19.31 1.74
C ASP A 64 -8.59 -20.50 2.61
N ILE A 65 -7.74 -20.25 3.61
CA ILE A 65 -7.32 -21.25 4.59
C ILE A 65 -8.51 -21.81 5.34
N LYS A 66 -9.44 -20.95 5.79
CA LYS A 66 -10.63 -21.36 6.52
C LYS A 66 -11.52 -22.27 5.66
N THR A 67 -11.77 -21.88 4.41
CA THR A 67 -12.53 -22.71 3.45
C THR A 67 -11.86 -24.06 3.23
N ALA A 68 -10.55 -24.08 2.97
CA ALA A 68 -9.80 -25.31 2.74
C ALA A 68 -9.76 -26.26 3.95
N LEU A 69 -9.90 -25.74 5.17
CA LEU A 69 -10.05 -26.55 6.39
C LEU A 69 -11.47 -27.10 6.52
N SER A 70 -12.49 -26.29 6.26
CA SER A 70 -13.90 -26.73 6.30
C SER A 70 -14.22 -27.78 5.24
N ASP A 71 -13.61 -27.71 4.05
CA ASP A 71 -13.80 -28.70 2.98
C ASP A 71 -13.12 -30.06 3.27
N LYS A 72 -12.30 -30.14 4.33
CA LYS A 72 -11.62 -31.37 4.76
C LYS A 72 -12.29 -32.08 5.95
N GLU A 73 -13.33 -31.49 6.52
CA GLU A 73 -14.21 -32.11 7.53
C GLU A 73 -15.45 -32.73 6.86
#